data_AF-A0A0D5M5M0-F1
#
_entry.id   AF-A0A0D5M5M0-F1
#
_cell.length_a   1.000
_cell.length_b   1.000
_cell.length_c   1.000
_cell.angle_alpha   90.00
_cell.angle_beta   90.00
_cell.angle_gamma   90.00
#
_symmetry.space_group_name_H-M   'P 1'
#
loop_
_entity.id
_entity.type
_entity.pdbx_description
1 polymer ?
#
loop_
_entity_poly.entity_id
_entity_poly.type
_entity_poly.pdbx_seq_one_letter_code
_entity_poly.pdbx_strand_id
1 'polypeptide(L)'
;MTKESEEAYFNATQNARVVRAAEQYYRLMYRGSTQSWNLRDRHMFDTLQQVIEAKGSDAKVVIWAHNSHIGNASATEMGWQGQFNIGELCRTAYGEQAVLIGFGTHAGNVAAADNWDSPMKIKQIVPSRADSFERIFHETQLPCALIELRNPQHSEVREQLTQTRLERAIGVIYRPESEYYSHYFKASLAEQFDAYVWFDETTAVTPLPSARPQGVPDTYPFGV
;
A
#
# COMPACT_ATOMS: atom_id res chain seq x y z
N MET A 1 -28.43 -11.65 20.31
CA MET A 1 -28.16 -10.20 20.44
C MET A 1 -28.84 -9.49 19.27
N THR A 2 -29.15 -8.20 19.37
CA THR A 2 -29.55 -7.43 18.18
C THR A 2 -28.33 -7.23 17.28
N LYS A 3 -28.54 -7.02 15.98
CA LYS A 3 -27.46 -6.76 15.02
C LYS A 3 -26.59 -5.56 15.43
N GLU A 4 -27.21 -4.52 15.98
CA GLU A 4 -26.51 -3.35 16.55
C GLU A 4 -25.65 -3.70 17.76
N SER A 5 -26.12 -4.63 18.61
CA SER A 5 -25.35 -5.11 19.76
C SER A 5 -24.16 -5.99 19.35
N GLU A 6 -24.27 -6.74 18.26
CA GLU A 6 -23.18 -7.54 17.69
C GLU A 6 -22.10 -6.64 17.07
N GLU A 7 -22.51 -5.62 16.33
CA GLU A 7 -21.60 -4.62 15.76
C GLU A 7 -20.88 -3.81 16.83
N ALA A 8 -21.60 -3.36 17.87
CA ALA A 8 -21.00 -2.66 19.00
C ALA A 8 -19.96 -3.54 19.74
N TYR A 9 -20.27 -4.82 19.95
CA TYR A 9 -19.36 -5.77 20.59
C TYR A 9 -18.11 -6.03 19.72
N PHE A 10 -18.30 -6.21 18.41
CA PHE A 10 -17.18 -6.36 17.47
C PHE A 10 -16.26 -5.14 17.51
N ASN A 11 -16.82 -3.93 17.41
CA ASN A 11 -16.06 -2.68 17.45
C ASN A 11 -15.27 -2.52 18.75
N ALA A 12 -15.89 -2.79 19.91
CA ALA A 12 -15.20 -2.76 21.19
C ALA A 12 -14.03 -3.76 21.25
N THR A 13 -14.22 -4.96 20.72
CA THR A 13 -13.19 -6.00 20.65
C THR A 13 -12.03 -5.58 19.73
N GLN A 14 -12.34 -4.99 18.56
CA GLN A 14 -11.33 -4.47 17.64
C GLN A 14 -10.51 -3.35 18.27
N ASN A 15 -11.15 -2.39 18.93
CA ASN A 15 -10.46 -1.31 19.63
C ASN A 15 -9.49 -1.84 20.69
N ALA A 16 -9.89 -2.84 21.48
CA ALA A 16 -9.01 -3.47 22.46
C ALA A 16 -7.80 -4.17 21.81
N ARG A 17 -7.99 -4.83 20.66
CA ARG A 17 -6.90 -5.45 19.89
C ARG A 17 -5.93 -4.40 19.35
N VAL A 18 -6.42 -3.27 18.85
CA VAL A 18 -5.60 -2.15 18.37
C VAL A 18 -4.73 -1.60 19.50
N VAL A 19 -5.29 -1.34 20.68
CA VAL A 19 -4.52 -0.86 21.85
C VAL A 19 -3.39 -1.82 22.22
N ARG A 20 -3.69 -3.12 22.26
CA ARG A 20 -2.69 -4.16 22.53
C ARG A 20 -1.59 -4.19 21.46
N ALA A 21 -1.96 -4.13 20.18
CA ALA A 21 -1.00 -4.16 19.07
C ALA A 21 -0.13 -2.90 19.05
N ALA A 22 -0.70 -1.73 19.34
CA ALA A 22 0.02 -0.46 19.42
C ALA A 22 1.09 -0.48 20.52
N GLU A 23 0.76 -1.01 21.70
CA GLU A 23 1.72 -1.16 22.80
C GLU A 23 2.92 -2.03 22.41
N GLN A 24 2.64 -3.17 21.76
CA GLN A 24 3.69 -4.07 21.27
C GLN A 24 4.54 -3.40 20.17
N TYR A 25 3.90 -2.66 19.27
CA TYR A 25 4.57 -1.90 18.21
C TYR A 25 5.54 -0.87 18.80
N TYR A 26 5.12 -0.06 19.76
CA TYR A 26 5.99 0.92 20.40
C TYR A 26 7.18 0.27 21.11
N ARG A 27 7.02 -0.92 21.71
CA ARG A 27 8.16 -1.66 22.29
C ARG A 27 9.16 -2.16 21.24
N LEU A 28 8.67 -2.63 20.08
CA LEU A 28 9.51 -3.18 19.01
C LEU A 28 10.12 -2.11 18.11
N MET A 29 9.53 -0.91 18.04
CA MET A 29 10.08 0.21 17.27
C MET A 29 11.53 0.53 17.69
N TYR A 30 11.87 0.33 18.96
CA TYR A 30 13.24 0.48 19.47
C TYR A 30 14.19 -0.68 19.12
N ARG A 31 13.67 -1.79 18.57
CA ARG A 31 14.42 -3.04 18.35
C ARG A 31 14.67 -3.39 16.87
N GLY A 32 14.04 -2.71 15.91
CA GLY A 32 14.37 -2.81 14.48
C GLY A 32 13.23 -2.49 13.51
N SER A 33 13.58 -1.99 12.33
CA SER A 33 12.62 -1.58 11.28
C SER A 33 11.82 -2.75 10.70
N THR A 34 12.46 -3.90 10.43
CA THR A 34 11.77 -5.09 9.87
C THR A 34 10.74 -5.68 10.84
N GLN A 35 11.06 -5.80 12.12
CA GLN A 35 10.15 -6.40 13.11
C GLN A 35 8.91 -5.52 13.34
N SER A 36 9.11 -4.21 13.44
CA SER A 36 8.01 -3.25 13.60
C SER A 36 7.13 -3.19 12.35
N TRP A 37 7.72 -3.25 11.15
CA TRP A 37 6.99 -3.37 9.89
C TRP A 37 6.11 -4.62 9.85
N ASN A 38 6.72 -5.78 10.08
CA ASN A 38 6.03 -7.07 10.06
C ASN A 38 4.90 -7.16 11.09
N LEU A 39 5.08 -6.60 12.28
CA LEU A 39 4.01 -6.56 13.28
C LEU A 39 2.81 -5.74 12.77
N ARG A 40 3.07 -4.60 12.10
CA ARG A 40 2.01 -3.73 11.58
C ARG A 40 1.21 -4.41 10.48
N ASP A 41 1.88 -4.99 9.48
CA ASP A 41 1.19 -5.66 8.37
C ASP A 41 0.51 -6.96 8.82
N ARG A 42 1.09 -7.67 9.81
CA ARG A 42 0.41 -8.81 10.47
C ARG A 42 -0.89 -8.37 11.10
N HIS A 43 -0.87 -7.28 11.86
CA HIS A 43 -2.06 -6.75 12.50
C HIS A 43 -3.15 -6.37 11.47
N MET A 44 -2.79 -5.70 10.37
CA MET A 44 -3.74 -5.40 9.30
C MET A 44 -4.40 -6.66 8.73
N PHE A 45 -3.62 -7.72 8.52
CA PHE A 45 -4.13 -9.00 8.04
C PHE A 45 -5.03 -9.71 9.07
N ASP A 46 -4.68 -9.69 10.35
CA ASP A 46 -5.51 -10.25 11.42
C ASP A 46 -6.85 -9.49 11.52
N THR A 47 -6.84 -8.17 11.36
CA THR A 47 -8.06 -7.36 11.27
C THR A 47 -8.89 -7.75 10.05
N LEU A 48 -8.28 -7.95 8.88
CA LEU A 48 -8.97 -8.43 7.69
C LEU A 48 -9.70 -9.76 7.95
N GLN A 49 -9.03 -10.75 8.55
CA GLN A 49 -9.64 -12.04 8.88
C GLN A 49 -10.89 -11.87 9.74
N GLN A 50 -10.81 -11.02 10.76
CA GLN A 50 -11.90 -10.77 11.69
C GLN A 50 -13.06 -10.02 11.03
N VAL A 51 -12.78 -9.11 10.10
CA VAL A 51 -13.83 -8.43 9.32
C VAL A 51 -14.55 -9.42 8.40
N ILE A 52 -13.81 -10.30 7.71
CA ILE A 52 -14.41 -11.34 6.86
C ILE A 52 -15.27 -12.29 7.70
N GLU A 53 -14.76 -12.76 8.85
CA GLU A 53 -15.52 -13.62 9.77
C GLU A 53 -16.83 -12.94 10.25
N ALA A 54 -16.76 -11.66 10.61
CA ALA A 54 -17.93 -10.90 11.07
C ALA A 54 -18.95 -10.59 9.96
N LYS A 55 -18.52 -10.49 8.70
CA LYS A 55 -19.42 -10.24 7.55
C LYS A 55 -19.94 -11.53 6.91
N GLY A 56 -19.28 -12.66 7.14
CA GLY A 56 -19.63 -13.97 6.59
C GLY A 56 -18.73 -14.37 5.41
N SER A 57 -18.64 -15.69 5.16
CA SER A 57 -17.71 -16.28 4.17
C SER A 57 -17.91 -15.85 2.72
N ASP A 58 -19.10 -15.34 2.38
CA ASP A 58 -19.42 -14.86 1.03
C ASP A 58 -19.08 -13.37 0.82
N ALA A 59 -18.55 -12.70 1.85
CA ALA A 59 -18.19 -11.30 1.78
C ALA A 59 -17.02 -11.06 0.81
N LYS A 60 -17.16 -10.06 -0.05
CA LYS A 60 -16.06 -9.53 -0.86
C LYS A 60 -15.44 -8.34 -0.15
N VAL A 61 -14.11 -8.26 -0.17
CA VAL A 61 -13.36 -7.18 0.49
C VAL A 61 -12.48 -6.46 -0.52
N VAL A 62 -12.44 -5.13 -0.41
CA VAL A 62 -11.48 -4.28 -1.11
C VAL A 62 -10.55 -3.67 -0.07
N ILE A 63 -9.26 -3.95 -0.19
CA ILE A 63 -8.22 -3.33 0.63
C ILE A 63 -7.65 -2.17 -0.16
N TRP A 64 -7.81 -0.96 0.35
CA TRP A 64 -7.21 0.24 -0.21
C TRP A 64 -6.01 0.66 0.62
N ALA A 65 -4.81 0.43 0.09
CA ALA A 65 -3.57 0.84 0.72
C ALA A 65 -2.47 1.07 -0.33
N HIS A 66 -1.35 1.65 0.10
CA HIS A 66 -0.21 1.94 -0.75
C HIS A 66 0.40 0.65 -1.36
N ASN A 67 1.02 0.72 -2.54
CA ASN A 67 1.67 -0.41 -3.23
C ASN A 67 2.57 -1.24 -2.32
N SER A 68 3.31 -0.58 -1.42
CA SER A 68 4.19 -1.24 -0.44
C SER A 68 3.47 -2.17 0.54
N HIS A 69 2.16 -2.00 0.73
CA HIS A 69 1.34 -2.85 1.59
C HIS A 69 0.59 -3.92 0.78
N ILE A 70 0.09 -3.58 -0.42
CA ILE A 70 -0.84 -4.44 -1.17
C ILE A 70 -0.16 -5.35 -2.21
N GLY A 71 1.07 -5.06 -2.63
CA GLY A 71 1.82 -5.95 -3.53
C GLY A 71 2.31 -7.20 -2.81
N ASN A 72 2.75 -8.23 -3.53
CA ASN A 72 3.38 -9.40 -2.93
C ASN A 72 4.83 -9.05 -2.52
N ALA A 73 5.09 -8.84 -1.22
CA ALA A 73 6.38 -8.41 -0.72
C ALA A 73 7.53 -9.37 -1.09
N SER A 74 7.31 -10.68 -1.15
CA SER A 74 8.32 -11.66 -1.56
C SER A 74 8.96 -11.40 -2.94
N ALA A 75 8.28 -10.63 -3.79
CA ALA A 75 8.77 -10.19 -5.10
C ALA A 75 9.56 -8.85 -5.07
N THR A 76 9.89 -8.34 -3.88
CA THR A 76 10.52 -7.02 -3.67
C THR A 76 11.77 -7.11 -2.80
N GLU A 77 12.63 -6.10 -2.89
CA GLU A 77 13.83 -5.94 -2.07
C GLU A 77 13.52 -5.98 -0.57
N MET A 78 12.40 -5.39 -0.15
CA MET A 78 11.93 -5.45 1.24
C MET A 78 11.64 -6.89 1.67
N GLY A 79 11.00 -7.67 0.79
CA GLY A 79 10.73 -9.10 1.00
C GLY A 79 12.00 -9.92 1.17
N TRP A 80 12.99 -9.68 0.32
CA TRP A 80 14.29 -10.36 0.39
C TRP A 80 15.06 -10.05 1.67
N GLN A 81 14.74 -8.92 2.32
CA GLN A 81 15.26 -8.52 3.63
C GLN A 81 14.39 -8.99 4.81
N GLY A 82 13.38 -9.83 4.54
CA GLY A 82 12.52 -10.45 5.55
C GLY A 82 11.30 -9.63 5.96
N GLN A 83 10.95 -8.57 5.23
CA GLN A 83 9.67 -7.89 5.42
C GLN A 83 8.55 -8.66 4.72
N PHE A 84 7.37 -8.73 5.30
CA PHE A 84 6.15 -9.14 4.61
C PHE A 84 5.11 -8.03 4.69
N ASN A 85 4.11 -8.07 3.83
CA ASN A 85 3.02 -7.11 3.83
C ASN A 85 1.66 -7.79 3.70
N ILE A 86 0.56 -7.05 3.90
CA ILE A 86 -0.78 -7.62 3.81
C ILE A 86 -1.06 -8.27 2.43
N GLY A 87 -0.50 -7.75 1.34
CA GLY A 87 -0.61 -8.32 0.00
C GLY A 87 -0.08 -9.75 -0.10
N GLU A 88 1.15 -9.97 0.38
CA GLU A 88 1.75 -11.31 0.47
C GLU A 88 0.89 -12.24 1.34
N LEU A 89 0.44 -11.77 2.50
CA LEU A 89 -0.37 -12.58 3.42
C LEU A 89 -1.72 -12.97 2.81
N CYS A 90 -2.36 -12.04 2.09
CA CYS A 90 -3.57 -12.32 1.32
C CYS A 90 -3.29 -13.34 0.22
N ARG A 91 -2.19 -13.22 -0.53
CA ARG A 91 -1.80 -14.21 -1.55
C ARG A 91 -1.59 -15.59 -0.91
N THR A 92 -0.89 -15.68 0.21
CA THR A 92 -0.64 -16.95 0.90
C THR A 92 -1.93 -17.59 1.38
N ALA A 93 -2.85 -16.81 1.96
CA ALA A 93 -4.08 -17.34 2.56
C ALA A 93 -5.18 -17.65 1.53
N TYR A 94 -5.28 -16.87 0.47
CA TYR A 94 -6.40 -16.93 -0.48
C TYR A 94 -6.01 -17.34 -1.91
N GLY A 95 -4.71 -17.51 -2.18
CA GLY A 95 -4.21 -17.92 -3.50
C GLY A 95 -4.74 -17.03 -4.62
N GLU A 96 -5.33 -17.64 -5.64
CA GLU A 96 -5.87 -16.97 -6.82
C GLU A 96 -7.12 -16.11 -6.55
N GLN A 97 -7.76 -16.26 -5.38
CA GLN A 97 -8.91 -15.44 -4.97
C GLN A 97 -8.48 -14.03 -4.52
N ALA A 98 -7.23 -13.86 -4.09
CA ALA A 98 -6.65 -12.54 -3.89
C ALA A 98 -6.24 -11.94 -5.23
N VAL A 99 -6.60 -10.68 -5.48
CA VAL A 99 -6.16 -9.93 -6.66
C VAL A 99 -5.40 -8.70 -6.20
N LEU A 100 -4.10 -8.62 -6.51
CA LEU A 100 -3.21 -7.53 -6.10
C LEU A 100 -3.06 -6.54 -7.28
N ILE A 101 -3.48 -5.30 -7.08
CA ILE A 101 -3.52 -4.29 -8.15
C ILE A 101 -2.60 -3.12 -7.79
N GLY A 102 -1.48 -3.01 -8.50
CA GLY A 102 -0.50 -1.94 -8.32
C GLY A 102 -0.83 -0.70 -9.15
N PHE A 103 -0.28 0.45 -8.75
CA PHE A 103 -0.41 1.71 -9.47
C PHE A 103 0.96 2.31 -9.80
N GLY A 104 1.10 2.94 -10.96
CA GLY A 104 2.35 3.57 -11.41
C GLY A 104 2.17 4.92 -12.08
N THR A 105 3.22 5.74 -12.04
CA THR A 105 3.27 7.01 -12.79
C THR A 105 4.68 7.43 -13.16
N HIS A 106 4.82 8.16 -14.27
CA HIS A 106 6.09 8.71 -14.75
C HIS A 106 6.39 10.07 -14.13
N ALA A 107 5.45 11.01 -14.22
CA ALA A 107 5.62 12.40 -13.84
C ALA A 107 4.31 13.03 -13.33
N GLY A 108 4.33 14.35 -13.10
CA GLY A 108 3.18 15.12 -12.64
C GLY A 108 3.36 15.65 -11.22
N ASN A 109 2.29 15.66 -10.42
CA ASN A 109 2.29 16.23 -9.08
C ASN A 109 1.61 15.31 -8.06
N VAL A 110 2.16 15.30 -6.84
CA VAL A 110 1.61 14.59 -5.68
C VAL A 110 1.37 15.55 -4.52
N ALA A 111 0.41 15.20 -3.66
CA ALA A 111 0.27 15.82 -2.34
C ALA A 111 1.08 15.01 -1.32
N ALA A 112 2.19 15.58 -0.85
CA ALA A 112 3.12 14.90 0.07
C ALA A 112 3.86 15.89 0.98
N ALA A 113 4.45 15.38 2.06
CA ALA A 113 5.27 16.17 2.99
C ALA A 113 6.78 15.89 2.79
N ASP A 114 7.63 16.75 3.33
CA ASP A 114 9.09 16.53 3.32
C ASP A 114 9.53 15.51 4.37
N ASN A 115 8.82 15.48 5.50
CA ASN A 115 9.05 14.58 6.64
C ASN A 115 7.72 14.29 7.34
N TRP A 116 7.75 13.33 8.27
CA TRP A 116 6.66 13.15 9.23
C TRP A 116 6.37 14.46 9.97
N ASP A 117 5.09 14.67 10.29
CA ASP A 117 4.56 15.85 10.99
C ASP A 117 4.81 17.20 10.29
N SER A 118 5.32 17.18 9.05
CA SER A 118 5.49 18.39 8.25
C SER A 118 4.23 18.69 7.43
N PRO A 119 3.96 19.97 7.10
CA PRO A 119 2.80 20.34 6.29
C PRO A 119 2.79 19.63 4.92
N MET A 120 1.59 19.26 4.47
CA MET A 120 1.36 18.77 3.10
C MET A 120 1.72 19.87 2.09
N LYS A 121 2.41 19.46 1.02
CA LYS A 121 2.76 20.31 -0.12
C LYS A 121 2.35 19.63 -1.42
N ILE A 122 2.09 20.43 -2.45
CA ILE A 122 2.05 19.91 -3.82
C ILE A 122 3.49 19.84 -4.31
N LYS A 123 3.94 18.64 -4.66
CA LYS A 123 5.32 18.37 -5.07
C LYS A 123 5.34 17.80 -6.48
N GLN A 124 6.21 18.35 -7.32
CA GLN A 124 6.45 17.84 -8.66
C GLN A 124 7.24 16.55 -8.60
N ILE A 125 6.77 15.53 -9.31
CA ILE A 125 7.45 14.25 -9.44
C ILE A 125 8.62 14.42 -10.43
N VAL A 126 9.80 13.92 -10.05
CA VAL A 126 10.94 13.81 -10.97
C VAL A 126 10.59 12.80 -12.06
N PRO A 127 10.84 13.06 -13.37
CA PRO A 127 10.62 12.06 -14.40
C PRO A 127 11.25 10.70 -14.07
N SER A 128 10.57 9.59 -14.38
CA SER A 128 11.05 8.26 -14.01
C SER A 128 12.45 7.95 -14.52
N ARG A 129 13.19 7.14 -13.75
CA ARG A 129 14.56 6.76 -14.12
C ARG A 129 14.59 5.81 -15.32
N ALA A 130 15.61 5.92 -16.17
CA ALA A 130 15.75 5.08 -17.36
C ALA A 130 15.79 3.56 -17.07
N ASP A 131 16.20 3.17 -15.87
CA ASP A 131 16.35 1.78 -15.41
C ASP A 131 15.15 1.28 -14.57
N SER A 132 14.02 2.00 -14.59
CA SER A 132 12.82 1.69 -13.80
C SER A 132 11.69 1.10 -14.62
N PHE A 133 10.75 0.40 -13.95
CA PHE A 133 9.51 -0.03 -14.60
C PHE A 133 8.70 1.15 -15.12
N GLU A 134 8.63 2.25 -14.38
CA GLU A 134 7.87 3.43 -14.81
C GLU A 134 8.40 4.01 -16.13
N ARG A 135 9.70 3.85 -16.43
CA ARG A 135 10.23 4.22 -17.76
C ARG A 135 9.71 3.32 -18.86
N ILE A 136 9.64 2.01 -18.64
CA ILE A 136 9.09 1.06 -19.61
C ILE A 136 7.65 1.46 -19.97
N PHE A 137 6.82 1.75 -18.96
CA PHE A 137 5.44 2.18 -19.21
C PHE A 137 5.37 3.53 -19.92
N HIS A 138 6.18 4.51 -19.52
CA HIS A 138 6.24 5.82 -20.19
C HIS A 138 6.61 5.70 -21.68
N GLU A 139 7.56 4.82 -22.03
CA GLU A 139 8.01 4.60 -23.41
C GLU A 139 6.92 3.99 -24.30
N THR A 140 5.85 3.42 -23.73
CA THR A 140 4.68 2.99 -24.51
C THR A 140 3.86 4.15 -25.06
N GLN A 141 4.06 5.38 -24.54
CA GLN A 141 3.30 6.59 -24.88
C GLN A 141 1.79 6.48 -24.60
N LEU A 142 1.39 5.50 -23.80
CA LEU A 142 0.01 5.37 -23.35
C LEU A 142 -0.24 6.32 -22.16
N PRO A 143 -1.20 7.26 -22.25
CA PRO A 143 -1.47 8.20 -21.17
C PRO A 143 -2.05 7.51 -19.94
N CYS A 144 -2.82 6.45 -20.14
CA CYS A 144 -3.34 5.59 -19.09
C CYS A 144 -3.54 4.16 -19.62
N ALA A 145 -3.34 3.16 -18.77
CA ALA A 145 -3.56 1.76 -19.13
C ALA A 145 -3.93 0.91 -17.90
N LEU A 146 -4.62 -0.20 -18.16
CA LEU A 146 -4.74 -1.32 -17.23
C LEU A 146 -4.06 -2.52 -17.86
N ILE A 147 -3.06 -3.06 -17.20
CA ILE A 147 -2.29 -4.21 -17.67
C ILE A 147 -2.67 -5.40 -16.81
N GLU A 148 -3.33 -6.38 -17.42
CA GLU A 148 -3.68 -7.65 -16.77
C GLU A 148 -2.49 -8.62 -16.87
N LEU A 149 -1.72 -8.76 -15.79
CA LEU A 149 -0.47 -9.54 -15.75
C LEU A 149 -0.73 -11.06 -15.61
N ARG A 150 -1.93 -11.44 -15.16
CA ARG A 150 -2.39 -12.83 -15.12
C ARG A 150 -2.96 -13.35 -16.44
N ASN A 151 -3.24 -12.48 -17.41
CA ASN A 151 -3.83 -12.91 -18.68
C ASN A 151 -2.78 -13.70 -19.49
N PRO A 152 -3.04 -14.98 -19.85
CA PRO A 152 -2.09 -15.78 -20.62
C PRO A 152 -1.75 -15.20 -21.99
N GLN A 153 -2.62 -14.36 -22.57
CA GLN A 153 -2.37 -13.66 -23.83
C GLN A 153 -1.27 -12.58 -23.70
N HIS A 154 -0.94 -12.17 -22.48
CA HIS A 154 0.10 -11.19 -22.18
C HIS A 154 1.39 -11.85 -21.67
N SER A 155 1.63 -13.14 -21.95
CA SER A 155 2.77 -13.90 -21.44
C SER A 155 4.12 -13.24 -21.74
N GLU A 156 4.31 -12.71 -22.94
CA GLU A 156 5.54 -12.00 -23.34
C GLU A 156 5.76 -10.73 -22.50
N VAL A 157 4.71 -9.94 -22.30
CA VAL A 157 4.76 -8.73 -21.44
C VAL A 157 5.04 -9.13 -20.00
N ARG A 158 4.38 -10.18 -19.50
CA ARG A 158 4.59 -10.69 -18.15
C ARG A 158 6.04 -11.13 -17.94
N GLU A 159 6.64 -11.84 -18.90
CA GLU A 159 8.04 -12.27 -18.83
C GLU A 159 9.00 -11.07 -18.72
N GLN A 160 8.81 -10.03 -19.53
CA GLN A 160 9.61 -8.81 -19.44
C GLN A 160 9.46 -8.11 -18.08
N LEU A 161 8.24 -8.08 -17.53
CA LEU A 161 7.92 -7.47 -16.25
C LEU A 161 8.26 -8.35 -15.03
N THR A 162 8.67 -9.60 -15.25
CA THR A 162 9.16 -10.50 -14.19
C THR A 162 10.63 -10.21 -13.86
N GLN A 163 11.38 -9.62 -14.79
CA GLN A 163 12.78 -9.28 -14.54
C GLN A 163 12.92 -8.24 -13.43
N THR A 164 13.87 -8.44 -12.52
CA THR A 164 14.11 -7.49 -11.44
C THR A 164 14.57 -6.13 -11.97
N ARG A 165 13.82 -5.07 -11.65
CA ARG A 165 14.15 -3.67 -12.00
C ARG A 165 13.81 -2.75 -10.83
N LEU A 166 14.14 -1.46 -10.98
CA LEU A 166 13.71 -0.45 -10.01
C LEU A 166 12.22 -0.18 -10.16
N GLU A 167 11.52 -0.12 -9.03
CA GLU A 167 10.12 0.30 -8.90
C GLU A 167 10.06 1.54 -7.99
N ARG A 168 9.25 2.52 -8.39
CA ARG A 168 9.03 3.75 -7.63
C ARG A 168 7.91 3.57 -6.60
N ALA A 169 8.17 3.99 -5.36
CA ALA A 169 7.19 4.09 -4.28
C ALA A 169 7.21 5.50 -3.65
N ILE A 170 6.30 6.36 -4.10
CA ILE A 170 6.05 7.67 -3.48
C ILE A 170 4.87 7.54 -2.51
N GLY A 171 5.14 7.72 -1.22
CA GLY A 171 4.13 7.69 -0.17
C GLY A 171 3.73 9.08 0.33
N VAL A 172 3.27 9.12 1.59
CA VAL A 172 2.90 10.39 2.28
C VAL A 172 4.08 11.35 2.45
N ILE A 173 5.30 10.82 2.40
CA ILE A 173 6.54 11.59 2.32
C ILE A 173 7.09 11.42 0.91
N TYR A 174 7.52 12.53 0.32
CA TYR A 174 8.23 12.51 -0.96
C TYR A 174 9.47 13.40 -0.89
N ARG A 175 10.63 12.91 -1.29
CA ARG A 175 11.92 13.63 -1.30
C ARG A 175 12.53 13.58 -2.71
N PRO A 176 12.19 14.54 -3.59
CA PRO A 176 12.69 14.58 -4.97
C PRO A 176 14.22 14.57 -5.05
N GLU A 177 14.89 15.26 -4.12
CA GLU A 177 16.34 15.46 -4.11
C GLU A 177 17.12 14.17 -3.83
N SER A 178 16.47 13.17 -3.22
CA SER A 178 17.06 11.87 -2.90
C SER A 178 16.20 10.70 -3.37
N GLU A 179 15.40 10.91 -4.42
CA GLU A 179 14.35 9.97 -4.85
C GLU A 179 14.88 8.55 -5.08
N TYR A 180 16.05 8.41 -5.71
CA TYR A 180 16.67 7.10 -5.94
C TYR A 180 16.87 6.28 -4.65
N TYR A 181 17.31 6.92 -3.57
CA TYR A 181 17.59 6.21 -2.31
C TYR A 181 16.37 6.09 -1.39
N SER A 182 15.38 6.96 -1.56
CA SER A 182 14.25 7.09 -0.64
C SER A 182 12.93 6.54 -1.18
N HIS A 183 12.80 6.44 -2.50
CA HIS A 183 11.55 6.13 -3.20
C HIS A 183 11.72 5.11 -4.33
N TYR A 184 12.90 4.48 -4.45
CA TYR A 184 13.10 3.37 -5.36
C TYR A 184 13.62 2.15 -4.60
N PHE A 185 13.18 0.98 -5.04
CA PHE A 185 13.62 -0.32 -4.56
C PHE A 185 13.59 -1.31 -5.71
N LYS A 186 14.26 -2.45 -5.57
CA LYS A 186 14.20 -3.50 -6.59
C LYS A 186 12.95 -4.36 -6.44
N ALA A 187 12.28 -4.66 -7.54
CA ALA A 187 11.11 -5.53 -7.55
C ALA A 187 11.01 -6.35 -8.85
N SER A 188 10.21 -7.40 -8.80
CA SER A 188 9.68 -8.13 -9.95
C SER A 188 8.19 -7.79 -10.08
N LEU A 189 7.85 -6.87 -10.98
CA LEU A 189 6.51 -6.27 -11.04
C LEU A 189 5.40 -7.31 -11.29
N ALA A 190 5.65 -8.25 -12.21
CA ALA A 190 4.69 -9.30 -12.56
C ALA A 190 4.54 -10.40 -11.49
N GLU A 191 5.46 -10.51 -10.54
CA GLU A 191 5.34 -11.40 -9.39
C GLU A 191 4.79 -10.67 -8.16
N GLN A 192 4.85 -9.34 -8.16
CA GLN A 192 4.32 -8.46 -7.13
C GLN A 192 2.83 -8.18 -7.29
N PHE A 193 2.35 -7.99 -8.53
CA PHE A 193 0.97 -7.62 -8.83
C PHE A 193 0.35 -8.53 -9.90
N ASP A 194 -0.98 -8.67 -9.84
CA ASP A 194 -1.79 -9.36 -10.85
C ASP A 194 -2.27 -8.44 -11.96
N ALA A 195 -2.41 -7.16 -11.62
CA ALA A 195 -2.72 -6.11 -12.56
C ALA A 195 -2.01 -4.82 -12.18
N TYR A 196 -1.74 -3.98 -13.17
CA TYR A 196 -1.07 -2.71 -12.96
C TYR A 196 -1.83 -1.59 -13.65
N VAL A 197 -2.20 -0.58 -12.88
CA VAL A 197 -2.86 0.63 -13.36
C VAL A 197 -1.82 1.70 -13.59
N TRP A 198 -1.73 2.17 -14.83
CA TRP A 198 -0.77 3.17 -15.25
C TRP A 198 -1.44 4.52 -15.51
N PHE A 199 -0.81 5.58 -15.02
CA PHE A 199 -1.08 6.97 -15.42
C PHE A 199 0.25 7.66 -15.73
N ASP A 200 0.47 8.06 -16.97
CA ASP A 200 1.76 8.65 -17.36
C ASP A 200 2.04 9.94 -16.58
N GLU A 201 1.04 10.81 -16.51
CA GLU A 201 1.06 12.02 -15.69
C GLU A 201 -0.04 12.00 -14.63
N THR A 202 0.29 12.47 -13.43
CA THR A 202 -0.65 12.61 -12.31
C THR A 202 -0.84 14.06 -11.89
N THR A 203 -1.99 14.35 -11.28
CA THR A 203 -2.23 15.61 -10.58
C THR A 203 -2.45 15.32 -9.10
N ALA A 204 -2.11 16.29 -8.25
CA ALA A 204 -2.21 16.09 -6.82
C ALA A 204 -3.68 15.99 -6.38
N VAL A 205 -3.94 15.07 -5.45
CA VAL A 205 -5.26 14.94 -4.84
C VAL A 205 -5.66 16.23 -4.14
N THR A 206 -6.92 16.63 -4.31
CA THR A 206 -7.48 17.79 -3.61
C THR A 206 -8.01 17.33 -2.25
N PRO A 207 -7.51 17.86 -1.12
CA PRO A 207 -8.03 17.51 0.19
C PRO A 207 -9.49 17.95 0.30
N LEU A 208 -10.30 17.18 1.02
CA LEU A 208 -11.65 17.60 1.36
C LEU A 208 -11.59 18.91 2.17
N PRO A 209 -12.57 19.82 2.02
CA PRO A 209 -12.60 21.06 2.79
C PRO A 209 -12.50 20.75 4.27
N SER A 210 -11.45 21.24 4.93
CA SER A 210 -11.29 21.04 6.37
C SER A 210 -12.34 21.87 7.10
N ALA A 211 -13.29 21.22 7.77
CA ALA A 211 -13.82 21.82 8.97
C ALA A 211 -12.62 22.03 9.90
N ARG A 212 -12.35 23.28 10.30
CA ARG A 212 -11.34 23.53 11.33
C ARG A 212 -11.68 22.64 12.52
N PRO A 213 -10.75 21.82 13.05
CA PRO A 213 -11.00 21.16 14.32
C PRO A 213 -11.03 22.27 15.38
N GLN A 214 -12.23 22.74 15.73
CA GLN A 214 -12.44 23.43 17.00
C GLN A 214 -12.64 22.33 18.04
N GLY A 215 -11.58 22.00 18.77
CA GLY A 215 -11.62 21.00 19.85
C GLY A 215 -10.42 20.06 19.88
N VAL A 216 -10.41 19.19 20.88
CA VAL A 216 -9.56 17.99 20.93
C VAL A 216 -9.73 17.23 19.60
N PRO A 217 -8.66 16.65 19.02
CA PRO A 217 -8.77 15.86 17.78
C PRO A 217 -9.95 14.92 17.88
N ASP A 218 -10.76 14.83 16.82
CA ASP A 218 -11.94 13.97 16.81
C ASP A 218 -11.46 12.52 16.98
N THR A 219 -11.52 12.03 18.22
CA THR A 219 -11.11 10.70 18.68
C THR A 219 -12.15 9.66 18.26
N TYR A 220 -12.76 9.81 17.09
CA TYR A 220 -13.81 8.92 16.64
C TYR A 220 -13.25 7.87 15.66
N PRO A 221 -13.45 6.56 15.92
CA PRO A 221 -14.12 5.97 17.09
C PRO A 221 -13.19 5.75 18.30
N PHE A 222 -11.91 6.13 18.20
CA PHE A 222 -10.87 5.87 19.19
C PHE A 222 -10.94 6.81 20.41
N GLY A 223 -11.97 6.68 21.25
CA GLY A 223 -12.11 7.44 22.50
C GLY A 223 -11.01 7.12 23.52
N VAL A 224 -9.84 7.75 23.37
CA VAL A 224 -8.81 7.93 24.39
C VAL A 224 -8.29 9.36 24.34
#